data_AF-A0A0S7ZVI0-F1
#
_entry.id   AF-A0A0S7ZVI0-F1
#
_cell.length_a   1.000
_cell.length_b   1.000
_cell.length_c   1.000
_cell.angle_alpha   90.00
_cell.angle_beta   90.00
_cell.angle_gamma   90.00
#
_symmetry.space_group_name_H-M   'P 1'
#
loop_
_entity.id
_entity.type
_entity.pdbx_description
1 polymer ?
#
loop_
_entity_poly.entity_id
_entity_poly.type
_entity_poly.pdbx_seq_one_letter_code
_entity_poly.pdbx_strand_id
1 'polypeptide(L)'
;MTNDALKTDLKRHPIQVVARRSGLTPDVLRAWEKRYSVVTPARSDGGRRLYSDADIDRLRLIQEAMAGGRRIGQLAGLRSEELLDLVKEDRREAVSHPVSAGQVAPHSDPDVHLAECMDAVRSLDSTWLRTAFGRAVIALRPEAFIDDVATPLMHRIGQMWKEGKLTPGHEHLASTVIRQTVAEVTDALQPQNGASRLVVAAPAHQRHEIGAML
;
A
#
# COMPACT_ATOMS: atom_id res chain seq x y z
N MET A 1 23.33 24.85 36.01
CA MET A 1 24.27 24.21 35.06
C MET A 1 23.42 23.59 33.97
N THR A 2 23.06 24.37 32.95
CA THR A 2 21.92 24.09 32.09
C THR A 2 22.30 24.44 30.65
N ASN A 3 23.17 23.65 30.01
CA ASN A 3 23.44 23.86 28.58
C ASN A 3 24.17 22.69 27.88
N ASP A 4 23.57 21.49 27.83
CA ASP A 4 24.10 20.44 26.95
C ASP A 4 23.04 19.47 26.35
N ALA A 5 21.75 19.79 26.47
CA ALA A 5 20.66 18.98 25.92
C ALA A 5 20.03 19.55 24.64
N LEU A 6 20.59 20.62 24.06
CA LEU A 6 20.01 21.35 22.91
C LEU A 6 20.84 21.26 21.62
N LYS A 7 21.73 20.27 21.51
CA LYS A 7 22.59 20.06 20.33
C LYS A 7 22.51 18.66 19.73
N THR A 8 21.33 18.02 19.75
CA THR A 8 21.06 16.96 18.77
C THR A 8 20.75 17.64 17.44
N ASP A 9 21.84 17.96 16.75
CA ASP A 9 21.97 18.44 15.38
C ASP A 9 20.74 18.14 14.51
N LEU A 10 19.89 19.15 14.33
CA LEU A 10 18.66 19.14 13.52
C LEU A 10 19.01 19.00 12.04
N LYS A 11 19.47 17.81 11.62
CA LYS A 11 19.65 17.50 10.22
C LYS A 11 18.29 17.57 9.54
N ARG A 12 18.17 18.59 8.71
CA ARG A 12 16.97 18.93 7.96
C ARG A 12 17.14 18.50 6.52
N HIS A 13 16.21 17.69 6.06
CA HIS A 13 16.29 17.00 4.78
C HIS A 13 15.22 17.49 3.80
N PRO A 14 15.56 17.71 2.53
CA PRO A 14 14.56 17.98 1.51
C PRO A 14 13.73 16.73 1.22
N ILE A 15 12.53 16.92 0.69
CA ILE A 15 11.55 15.84 0.44
C ILE A 15 12.10 14.66 -0.38
N GLN A 16 13.10 14.88 -1.25
CA GLN A 16 13.74 13.82 -2.03
C GLN A 16 14.60 12.88 -1.17
N VAL A 17 15.29 13.43 -0.17
CA VAL A 17 16.09 12.64 0.78
C VAL A 17 15.16 11.86 1.71
N VAL A 18 14.07 12.50 2.15
CA VAL A 18 13.03 11.87 2.96
C VAL A 18 12.41 10.71 2.19
N ALA A 19 11.99 10.93 0.94
CA ALA A 19 11.41 9.89 0.09
C ALA A 19 12.33 8.66 -0.02
N ARG A 20 13.63 8.88 -0.26
CA ARG A 20 14.61 7.80 -0.33
C ARG A 20 14.78 7.07 1.01
N ARG A 21 14.79 7.80 2.12
CA ARG A 21 15.02 7.22 3.45
C ARG A 21 13.78 6.56 4.03
N SER A 22 12.60 7.13 3.82
CA SER A 22 11.34 6.59 4.31
C SER A 22 10.76 5.54 3.37
N GLY A 23 11.20 5.44 2.11
CA GLY A 23 10.61 4.53 1.12
C GLY A 23 9.25 5.00 0.58
N LEU A 24 8.86 6.25 0.88
CA LEU A 24 7.61 6.87 0.41
C LEU A 24 7.89 7.76 -0.80
N THR A 25 6.94 7.87 -1.73
CA THR A 25 7.09 8.83 -2.83
C THR A 25 6.87 10.27 -2.33
N PRO A 26 7.44 11.29 -3.01
CA PRO A 26 7.18 12.69 -2.66
C PRO A 26 5.70 13.07 -2.65
N ASP A 27 4.87 12.42 -3.48
CA ASP A 27 3.44 12.67 -3.54
C ASP A 27 2.71 12.08 -2.33
N VAL A 28 3.09 10.88 -1.87
CA VAL A 28 2.55 10.29 -0.63
C VAL A 28 2.90 11.15 0.57
N LEU A 29 4.16 11.61 0.66
CA LEU A 29 4.60 12.51 1.73
C LEU A 29 3.75 13.79 1.79
N ARG A 30 3.47 14.41 0.63
CA ARG A 30 2.62 15.61 0.54
C ARG A 30 1.16 15.31 0.88
N ALA A 31 0.63 14.17 0.44
CA ALA A 31 -0.74 13.76 0.74
C ALA A 31 -0.92 13.51 2.23
N TRP A 32 0.04 12.83 2.87
CA TRP A 32 0.03 12.53 4.30
C TRP A 32 0.19 13.80 5.15
N GLU A 33 1.10 14.71 4.76
CA GLU A 33 1.23 16.04 5.38
C GLU A 33 -0.10 16.80 5.32
N LYS A 34 -0.71 16.89 4.13
CA LYS A 34 -1.91 17.69 3.89
C LYS A 34 -3.16 17.12 4.57
N ARG A 35 -3.37 15.80 4.48
CA ARG A 35 -4.62 15.15 4.87
C ARG A 35 -4.64 14.70 6.32
N TYR A 36 -3.49 14.30 6.85
CA TYR A 36 -3.39 13.65 8.14
C TYR A 36 -2.42 14.35 9.10
N SER A 37 -1.67 15.35 8.61
CA SER A 37 -0.70 16.10 9.41
C SER A 37 0.26 15.21 10.19
N VAL A 38 0.62 14.06 9.61
CA VAL A 38 1.48 13.06 10.27
C VAL A 38 2.88 13.59 10.56
N VAL A 39 3.34 14.59 9.80
CA VAL A 39 4.59 15.32 10.03
C VAL A 39 4.35 16.79 9.74
N THR A 40 5.07 17.67 10.45
CA THR A 40 5.00 19.12 10.24
C THR A 40 6.39 19.64 9.89
N PRO A 41 6.80 19.56 8.61
CA PRO A 41 8.13 19.95 8.20
C PRO A 41 8.35 21.46 8.39
N ALA A 42 9.54 21.82 8.84
CA ALA A 42 9.95 23.22 8.89
C ALA A 42 10.11 23.79 7.47
N ARG A 43 10.07 25.11 7.33
CA ARG A 43 10.38 25.79 6.06
C ARG A 43 11.76 26.44 6.13
N SER A 44 12.50 26.39 5.02
CA SER A 44 13.68 27.21 4.82
C SER A 44 13.30 28.66 4.49
N ASP A 45 14.26 29.58 4.53
CA ASP A 45 14.07 30.99 4.15
C ASP A 45 13.56 31.13 2.71
N GLY A 46 13.90 30.19 1.82
CA GLY A 46 13.39 30.08 0.46
C GLY A 46 12.05 29.34 0.31
N GLY A 47 11.33 29.08 1.41
CA GLY A 47 10.01 28.46 1.41
C GLY A 47 9.97 26.94 1.16
N ARG A 48 11.12 26.25 1.14
CA ARG A 48 11.18 24.80 0.89
C ARG A 48 10.93 24.01 2.17
N ARG A 49 10.25 22.86 2.05
CA ARG A 49 10.02 21.93 3.17
C ARG A 49 11.30 21.21 3.57
N LEU A 50 11.53 21.16 4.88
CA LEU A 50 12.67 20.55 5.52
C LEU A 50 12.19 19.65 6.66
N TYR A 51 12.50 18.37 6.53
CA TYR A 51 12.07 17.33 7.46
C TYR A 51 13.23 16.94 8.36
N SER A 52 12.94 16.72 9.63
CA SER A 52 13.91 16.20 10.59
C SER A 52 14.11 14.68 10.43
N ASP A 53 15.16 14.14 11.05
CA ASP A 53 15.31 12.70 11.21
C ASP A 53 14.12 12.07 11.96
N ALA A 54 13.58 12.76 12.97
CA ALA A 54 12.40 12.32 13.71
C ALA A 54 11.14 12.22 12.81
N ASP A 55 10.98 13.12 11.83
CA ASP A 55 9.90 13.02 10.84
C ASP A 55 10.07 11.76 9.98
N ILE A 56 11.30 11.45 9.56
CA ILE A 56 11.60 10.25 8.77
C ILE A 56 11.29 8.99 9.56
N ASP A 57 11.70 8.92 10.82
CA ASP A 57 11.47 7.76 11.67
C ASP A 57 9.99 7.56 11.96
N ARG A 58 9.25 8.65 12.22
CA ARG A 58 7.78 8.59 12.35
C ARG A 58 7.12 8.07 11.09
N LEU A 59 7.52 8.55 9.91
CA LEU A 59 6.97 8.09 8.63
C LEU A 59 7.22 6.59 8.40
N ARG A 60 8.39 6.08 8.80
CA ARG A 60 8.72 4.64 8.75
C ARG A 60 7.86 3.83 9.71
N LEU A 61 7.66 4.31 10.94
CA LEU A 61 6.80 3.63 11.92
C LEU A 61 5.35 3.53 11.45
N ILE A 62 4.83 4.60 10.83
CA ILE A 62 3.48 4.57 10.23
C ILE A 62 3.43 3.54 9.10
N GLN A 63 4.43 3.50 8.21
CA GLN A 63 4.49 2.47 7.16
C GLN A 63 4.52 1.04 7.72
N GLU A 64 5.34 0.79 8.74
CA GLU A 64 5.46 -0.54 9.35
C GLU A 64 4.16 -0.93 10.07
N ALA A 65 3.53 -0.01 10.79
CA ALA A 65 2.23 -0.25 11.42
C ALA A 65 1.11 -0.46 10.38
N MET A 66 1.17 0.19 9.22
CA MET A 66 0.27 -0.06 8.10
C MET A 66 0.50 -1.43 7.46
N ALA A 67 1.75 -1.90 7.39
CA ALA A 67 2.07 -3.25 6.91
C ALA A 67 1.43 -4.34 7.79
N GLY A 68 1.26 -4.06 9.09
CA GLY A 68 0.49 -4.87 10.04
C GLY A 68 -1.05 -4.78 9.91
N GLY A 69 -1.56 -4.10 8.87
CA GLY A 69 -2.99 -4.03 8.55
C GLY A 69 -3.76 -2.85 9.15
N ARG A 70 -3.07 -1.90 9.81
CA ARG A 70 -3.72 -0.71 10.40
C ARG A 70 -3.87 0.42 9.39
N ARG A 71 -4.90 1.26 9.56
CA ARG A 71 -5.19 2.38 8.65
C ARG A 71 -4.45 3.64 9.08
N ILE A 72 -3.94 4.42 8.12
CA ILE A 72 -3.29 5.71 8.42
C ILE A 72 -4.15 6.65 9.26
N GLY A 73 -5.47 6.66 9.09
CA GLY A 73 -6.38 7.50 9.89
C GLY A 73 -6.35 7.17 11.39
N GLN A 74 -6.09 5.90 11.75
CA GLN A 74 -5.92 5.47 13.14
C GLN A 74 -4.52 5.81 13.67
N LEU A 75 -3.51 5.74 12.79
CA LEU A 75 -2.10 5.93 13.14
C LEU A 75 -1.70 7.40 13.21
N ALA A 76 -2.32 8.27 12.42
CA ALA A 76 -1.92 9.66 12.24
C ALA A 76 -1.97 10.47 13.54
N GLY A 77 -2.94 10.17 14.41
CA GLY A 77 -3.12 10.82 15.70
C GLY A 77 -2.21 10.28 16.81
N LEU A 78 -1.55 9.15 16.60
CA LEU A 78 -0.70 8.52 17.63
C LEU A 78 0.64 9.23 17.73
N ARG A 79 1.20 9.28 18.93
CA ARG A 79 2.57 9.76 19.15
C ARG A 79 3.58 8.73 18.65
N SER A 80 4.83 9.16 18.43
CA SER A 80 5.86 8.27 17.87
C SER A 80 6.18 7.10 18.80
N GLU A 81 6.05 7.29 20.11
CA GLU A 81 6.22 6.23 21.11
C GLU A 81 5.11 5.17 21.00
N GLU A 82 3.86 5.61 20.83
CA GLU A 82 2.70 4.72 20.67
C GLU A 82 2.77 3.92 19.37
N LEU A 83 3.21 4.55 18.28
CA LEU A 83 3.49 3.86 17.01
C LEU A 83 4.59 2.81 17.17
N LEU A 84 5.65 3.14 17.92
CA LEU A 84 6.75 2.22 18.16
C LEU A 84 6.30 1.00 18.99
N ASP A 85 5.45 1.20 19.99
CA ASP A 85 4.92 0.10 20.80
C ASP A 85 4.02 -0.82 19.98
N LEU A 86 3.13 -0.26 19.15
CA LEU A 86 2.30 -1.02 18.21
C LEU A 86 3.12 -1.87 17.23
N VAL A 87 4.20 -1.30 16.68
CA VAL A 87 5.10 -2.03 15.77
C VAL A 87 5.84 -3.16 16.50
N LYS A 88 6.25 -2.93 17.75
CA LYS A 88 6.90 -3.97 18.57
C LYS A 88 5.94 -5.10 18.92
N GLU A 89 4.68 -4.80 19.20
CA GLU A 89 3.63 -5.79 19.45
C GLU A 89 3.42 -6.68 18.21
N ASP A 90 3.22 -6.08 17.03
CA ASP A 90 3.10 -6.84 15.77
C ASP A 90 4.31 -7.73 15.52
N ARG A 91 5.53 -7.21 15.76
CA ARG A 91 6.75 -7.98 15.58
C ARG A 91 6.84 -9.14 16.57
N ARG A 92 6.38 -8.97 17.82
CA ARG A 92 6.32 -10.05 18.81
C ARG A 92 5.30 -11.10 18.42
N GLU A 93 4.11 -10.70 17.96
CA GLU A 93 3.08 -11.63 17.50
C GLU A 93 3.54 -12.44 16.28
N ALA A 94 4.20 -11.78 15.31
CA ALA A 94 4.76 -12.44 14.13
C ALA A 94 5.89 -13.45 14.46
N VAL A 95 6.65 -13.20 15.52
CA VAL A 95 7.71 -14.13 15.99
C VAL A 95 7.13 -15.25 16.86
N SER A 96 6.04 -14.98 17.59
CA SER A 96 5.37 -15.96 18.46
C SER A 96 4.48 -16.94 17.70
N HIS A 97 3.99 -16.53 16.52
CA HIS A 97 3.29 -17.39 15.56
C HIS A 97 4.15 -17.51 14.31
N PRO A 98 5.14 -18.42 14.27
CA PRO A 98 5.80 -18.74 13.02
C PRO A 98 4.70 -19.21 12.08
N VAL A 99 4.51 -18.44 11.00
CA VAL A 99 3.51 -18.73 9.96
C VAL A 99 3.80 -20.14 9.44
N SER A 100 3.04 -21.11 9.95
CA SER A 100 2.97 -22.43 9.33
C SER A 100 2.31 -22.21 7.98
N ALA A 101 3.07 -22.44 6.91
CA ALA A 101 2.67 -22.32 5.51
C ALA A 101 1.59 -23.33 5.08
N GLY A 102 0.59 -23.58 5.93
CA GLY A 102 -0.41 -24.62 5.72
C GLY A 102 -1.75 -24.43 6.43
N GLN A 103 -2.00 -23.31 7.10
CA GLN A 103 -3.33 -23.01 7.66
C GLN A 103 -3.70 -21.54 7.45
N VAL A 104 -4.06 -21.21 6.21
CA VAL A 104 -4.85 -20.01 5.92
C VAL A 104 -6.24 -20.28 6.49
N ALA A 105 -6.70 -19.44 7.42
CA ALA A 105 -8.08 -19.51 7.90
C ALA A 105 -9.00 -19.42 6.68
N PRO A 106 -9.83 -20.45 6.39
CA PRO A 106 -10.79 -20.33 5.32
C PRO A 106 -11.77 -19.23 5.74
N HIS A 107 -12.12 -18.33 4.81
CA HIS A 107 -13.11 -17.24 4.96
C HIS A 107 -12.57 -15.95 5.62
N SER A 108 -11.49 -15.37 5.09
CA SER A 108 -11.28 -13.92 5.27
C SER A 108 -12.38 -13.15 4.52
N ASP A 109 -12.88 -12.06 5.10
CA ASP A 109 -13.96 -11.26 4.53
C ASP A 109 -13.46 -10.50 3.27
N PRO A 110 -14.02 -10.75 2.06
CA PRO A 110 -13.62 -10.06 0.84
C PRO A 110 -13.77 -8.54 0.92
N ASP A 111 -14.77 -8.03 1.67
CA ASP A 111 -15.00 -6.59 1.81
C ASP A 111 -13.84 -5.89 2.53
N VAL A 112 -13.18 -6.58 3.46
CA VAL A 112 -11.99 -6.06 4.17
C VAL A 112 -10.82 -5.91 3.19
N HIS A 113 -10.59 -6.93 2.36
CA HIS A 113 -9.52 -6.90 1.35
C HIS A 113 -9.77 -5.84 0.28
N LEU A 114 -11.01 -5.73 -0.19
CA LEU A 114 -11.42 -4.70 -1.15
C LEU A 114 -11.25 -3.29 -0.58
N ALA A 115 -11.66 -3.06 0.67
CA ALA A 115 -11.50 -1.78 1.35
C ALA A 115 -10.02 -1.41 1.49
N GLU A 116 -9.16 -2.37 1.87
CA GLU A 116 -7.72 -2.14 1.98
C GLU A 116 -7.09 -1.79 0.63
N CYS A 117 -7.41 -2.54 -0.43
CA CYS A 117 -6.91 -2.23 -1.78
C CYS A 117 -7.35 -0.84 -2.25
N MET A 118 -8.61 -0.46 -1.98
CA MET A 118 -9.12 0.89 -2.30
C MET A 118 -8.37 1.99 -1.54
N ASP A 119 -8.02 1.78 -0.27
CA ASP A 119 -7.26 2.74 0.52
C ASP A 119 -5.82 2.89 0.02
N ALA A 120 -5.20 1.79 -0.42
CA ALA A 120 -3.89 1.80 -1.07
C ALA A 120 -3.91 2.58 -2.40
N VAL A 121 -4.93 2.33 -3.23
CA VAL A 121 -5.13 3.08 -4.48
C VAL A 121 -5.31 4.56 -4.19
N ARG A 122 -6.21 4.95 -3.27
CA ARG A 122 -6.44 6.36 -2.88
C ARG A 122 -5.21 7.05 -2.32
N SER A 123 -4.29 6.28 -1.75
CA SER A 123 -3.01 6.77 -1.23
C SER A 123 -1.92 6.81 -2.30
N LEU A 124 -2.21 6.34 -3.51
CA LEU A 124 -1.26 6.17 -4.62
C LEU A 124 -0.03 5.34 -4.22
N ASP A 125 -0.24 4.32 -3.38
CA ASP A 125 0.81 3.46 -2.86
C ASP A 125 0.79 2.10 -3.57
N SER A 126 1.66 1.96 -4.57
CA SER A 126 1.76 0.73 -5.37
C SER A 126 2.32 -0.46 -4.61
N THR A 127 3.11 -0.21 -3.55
CA THR A 127 3.72 -1.27 -2.75
C THR A 127 2.69 -1.83 -1.79
N TRP A 128 1.97 -0.95 -1.08
CA TRP A 128 0.86 -1.38 -0.24
C TRP A 128 -0.23 -2.07 -1.05
N LEU A 129 -0.57 -1.54 -2.24
CA LEU A 129 -1.54 -2.20 -3.11
C LEU A 129 -1.10 -3.62 -3.48
N ARG A 130 0.17 -3.81 -3.89
CA ARG A 130 0.72 -5.15 -4.19
C ARG A 130 0.60 -6.10 -3.01
N THR A 131 0.97 -5.64 -1.81
CA THR A 131 0.90 -6.48 -0.60
C THR A 131 -0.54 -6.81 -0.23
N ALA A 132 -1.45 -5.83 -0.25
CA ALA A 132 -2.87 -6.04 0.05
C ALA A 132 -3.54 -7.00 -0.94
N PHE A 133 -3.25 -6.82 -2.24
CA PHE A 133 -3.78 -7.66 -3.31
C PHE A 133 -3.22 -9.08 -3.25
N GLY A 134 -1.92 -9.25 -2.99
CA GLY A 134 -1.31 -10.56 -2.79
C GLY A 134 -1.84 -11.30 -1.56
N ARG A 135 -2.13 -10.60 -0.46
CA ARG A 135 -2.82 -11.21 0.69
C ARG A 135 -4.22 -11.68 0.36
N ALA A 136 -4.97 -10.91 -0.44
CA ALA A 136 -6.31 -11.31 -0.88
C ALA A 136 -6.26 -12.59 -1.73
N VAL A 137 -5.29 -12.71 -2.64
CA VAL A 137 -5.05 -13.92 -3.45
C VAL A 137 -4.80 -15.15 -2.56
N ILE A 138 -4.02 -15.00 -1.48
CA ILE A 138 -3.70 -16.11 -0.57
C ILE A 138 -4.88 -16.45 0.34
N ALA A 139 -5.63 -15.44 0.79
CA ALA A 139 -6.67 -15.59 1.81
C ALA A 139 -8.04 -16.04 1.25
N LEU A 140 -8.28 -15.83 -0.04
CA LEU A 140 -9.57 -16.08 -0.69
C LEU A 140 -9.46 -17.24 -1.69
N ARG A 141 -10.61 -17.85 -1.99
CA ARG A 141 -10.72 -18.74 -3.15
C ARG A 141 -10.58 -17.92 -4.44
N PRO A 142 -10.06 -18.50 -5.54
CA PRO A 142 -9.88 -17.79 -6.80
C PRO A 142 -11.15 -17.06 -7.27
N GLU A 143 -12.31 -17.73 -7.19
CA GLU A 143 -13.58 -17.15 -7.65
C GLU A 143 -13.98 -15.95 -6.79
N ALA A 144 -13.88 -16.07 -5.45
CA ALA A 144 -14.19 -14.97 -4.53
C ALA A 144 -13.21 -13.80 -4.68
N PHE A 145 -11.93 -14.07 -4.95
CA PHE A 145 -10.96 -13.02 -5.24
C PHE A 145 -11.32 -12.24 -6.51
N ILE A 146 -11.71 -12.94 -7.58
CA ILE A 146 -12.07 -12.32 -8.85
C ILE A 146 -13.38 -11.53 -8.72
N ASP A 147 -14.42 -12.15 -8.18
CA ASP A 147 -15.79 -11.61 -8.16
C ASP A 147 -16.00 -10.57 -7.06
N ASP A 148 -15.36 -10.74 -5.89
CA ASP A 148 -15.62 -9.91 -4.71
C ASP A 148 -14.50 -8.89 -4.44
N VAL A 149 -13.31 -9.03 -5.05
CA VAL A 149 -12.18 -8.09 -4.84
C VAL A 149 -11.69 -7.46 -6.14
N ALA A 150 -11.15 -8.23 -7.08
CA ALA A 150 -10.49 -7.70 -8.27
C ALA A 150 -11.47 -6.91 -9.16
N THR A 151 -12.62 -7.51 -9.48
CA THR A 151 -13.65 -6.89 -10.31
C THR A 151 -14.27 -5.66 -9.62
N PRO A 152 -14.73 -5.72 -8.36
CA PRO A 152 -15.25 -4.55 -7.64
C PRO A 152 -14.23 -3.42 -7.48
N LEU A 153 -12.94 -3.74 -7.26
CA LEU A 153 -11.86 -2.76 -7.18
C LEU A 153 -11.76 -1.96 -8.48
N MET A 154 -11.68 -2.64 -9.64
CA MET A 154 -11.63 -1.98 -10.94
C MET A 154 -12.87 -1.12 -11.21
N HIS A 155 -14.06 -1.63 -10.91
CA HIS A 155 -15.31 -0.87 -11.07
C HIS A 155 -15.33 0.39 -10.20
N ARG A 156 -14.94 0.29 -8.92
CA ARG A 156 -14.89 1.42 -7.99
C ARG A 156 -13.87 2.47 -8.44
N ILE A 157 -12.69 2.06 -8.91
CA ILE A 157 -11.68 2.98 -9.46
C ILE A 157 -12.23 3.72 -10.68
N GLY A 158 -12.84 2.98 -11.62
CA GLY A 158 -13.44 3.57 -12.82
C GLY A 158 -14.57 4.55 -12.50
N GLN A 159 -15.43 4.24 -11.53
CA GLN A 159 -16.49 5.14 -11.06
C GLN A 159 -15.92 6.40 -10.41
N MET A 160 -14.97 6.26 -9.48
CA MET A 160 -14.37 7.41 -8.80
C MET A 160 -13.55 8.30 -9.75
N TRP A 161 -12.95 7.74 -10.81
CA TRP A 161 -12.33 8.51 -11.88
C TRP A 161 -13.37 9.30 -12.69
N LYS A 162 -14.49 8.69 -13.10
CA LYS A 162 -15.60 9.39 -13.79
C LYS A 162 -16.19 10.54 -12.95
N GLU A 163 -16.23 10.36 -11.63
CA GLU A 163 -16.68 11.39 -10.67
C GLU A 163 -15.61 12.46 -10.38
N GLY A 164 -14.41 12.37 -10.97
CA GLY A 164 -13.30 13.30 -10.73
C GLY A 164 -12.65 13.17 -9.35
N LYS A 165 -12.95 12.12 -8.58
CA LYS A 165 -12.39 11.85 -7.25
C LYS A 165 -11.02 11.17 -7.30
N LEU A 166 -10.71 10.49 -8.40
CA LEU A 166 -9.40 9.89 -8.68
C LEU A 166 -8.82 10.45 -9.99
N THR A 167 -7.49 10.47 -10.06
CA THR A 167 -6.75 10.93 -11.25
C THR A 167 -6.37 9.76 -12.15
N PRO A 168 -6.01 9.99 -13.43
CA PRO A 168 -5.46 8.95 -14.30
C PRO A 168 -4.27 8.20 -13.70
N GLY A 169 -3.46 8.85 -12.85
CA GLY A 169 -2.34 8.20 -12.16
C GLY A 169 -2.78 7.10 -11.18
N HIS A 170 -3.94 7.24 -10.54
CA HIS A 170 -4.50 6.21 -9.66
C HIS A 170 -4.94 4.98 -10.44
N GLU A 171 -5.57 5.20 -11.59
CA GLU A 171 -5.98 4.14 -12.51
C GLU A 171 -4.76 3.40 -13.07
N HIS A 172 -3.76 4.13 -13.58
CA HIS A 172 -2.55 3.52 -14.13
C HIS A 172 -1.79 2.70 -13.08
N LEU A 173 -1.67 3.20 -11.85
CA LEU A 173 -1.04 2.47 -10.74
C LEU A 173 -1.80 1.17 -10.46
N ALA A 174 -3.12 1.23 -10.33
CA ALA A 174 -3.93 0.07 -10.01
C ALA A 174 -3.93 -0.97 -11.13
N SER A 175 -4.19 -0.55 -12.37
CA SER A 175 -4.17 -1.41 -13.55
C SER A 175 -2.81 -2.09 -13.74
N THR A 176 -1.70 -1.42 -13.42
CA THR A 176 -0.36 -2.02 -13.45
C THR A 176 -0.21 -3.13 -12.41
N VAL A 177 -0.59 -2.86 -11.16
CA VAL A 177 -0.47 -3.84 -10.06
C VAL A 177 -1.38 -5.04 -10.30
N ILE A 178 -2.65 -4.81 -10.64
CA ILE A 178 -3.62 -5.87 -10.88
C ILE A 178 -3.12 -6.80 -12.00
N ARG A 179 -2.68 -6.23 -13.13
CA ARG A 179 -2.16 -7.00 -14.26
C ARG A 179 -0.98 -7.87 -13.86
N GLN A 180 -0.01 -7.31 -13.13
CA GLN A 180 1.18 -8.04 -12.72
C GLN A 180 0.82 -9.20 -11.80
N THR A 181 -0.03 -8.97 -10.79
CA THR A 181 -0.42 -10.03 -9.85
C THR A 181 -1.26 -11.11 -10.52
N VAL A 182 -2.21 -10.76 -11.40
CA VAL A 182 -3.00 -11.77 -12.12
C VAL A 182 -2.09 -12.63 -13.00
N ALA A 183 -1.11 -12.04 -13.69
CA ALA A 183 -0.14 -12.81 -14.47
C ALA A 183 0.66 -13.80 -13.58
N GLU A 184 1.14 -13.34 -12.43
CA GLU A 184 1.87 -14.18 -11.46
C GLU A 184 1.01 -15.36 -10.95
N VAL A 185 -0.28 -15.12 -10.67
CA VAL A 185 -1.22 -16.16 -10.23
C VAL A 185 -1.50 -17.16 -11.35
N THR A 186 -1.78 -16.68 -12.57
CA THR A 186 -2.05 -17.54 -13.72
C THR A 186 -0.86 -18.41 -14.06
N ASP A 187 0.37 -17.88 -13.98
CA ASP A 187 1.60 -18.66 -14.20
C ASP A 187 1.77 -19.76 -13.14
N ALA A 188 1.43 -19.49 -11.88
CA ALA A 188 1.47 -20.48 -10.81
C ALA A 188 0.43 -21.61 -10.99
N LEU A 189 -0.66 -21.35 -11.71
CA LEU A 189 -1.75 -22.31 -11.96
C LEU A 189 -1.59 -23.11 -13.27
N GLN A 190 -0.52 -22.86 -14.04
CA GLN A 190 -0.26 -23.57 -15.30
C GLN A 190 -0.20 -25.10 -15.09
N PRO A 191 -1.03 -25.89 -15.79
CA PRO A 191 -1.03 -27.34 -15.64
C PRO A 191 0.30 -27.93 -16.12
N GLN A 192 0.88 -28.83 -15.33
CA GLN A 192 2.21 -29.39 -15.61
C GLN A 192 2.25 -30.41 -16.77
N ASN A 193 1.11 -30.81 -17.35
CA ASN A 193 1.07 -31.85 -18.39
C ASN A 193 0.02 -31.60 -19.48
N GLY A 194 0.45 -31.67 -20.75
CA GLY A 194 -0.29 -32.16 -21.94
C GLY A 194 -1.68 -31.60 -22.29
N ALA A 195 -2.23 -30.67 -21.50
CA ALA A 195 -3.58 -30.16 -21.66
C ALA A 195 -3.69 -29.30 -22.94
N SER A 196 -4.88 -29.34 -23.55
CA SER A 196 -5.20 -28.46 -24.68
C SER A 196 -5.07 -26.99 -24.26
N ARG A 197 -4.40 -26.20 -25.09
CA ARG A 197 -4.19 -24.77 -24.84
C ARG A 197 -5.37 -23.98 -25.40
N LEU A 198 -5.94 -23.11 -24.57
CA LEU A 198 -6.88 -22.08 -25.00
C LEU A 198 -6.16 -20.74 -25.08
N VAL A 199 -6.36 -20.00 -26.18
CA VAL A 199 -5.85 -18.63 -26.30
C VAL A 199 -6.98 -17.68 -25.93
N VAL A 200 -6.75 -16.86 -24.90
CA VAL A 200 -7.65 -15.78 -24.50
C VAL A 200 -6.96 -14.46 -24.82
N ALA A 201 -7.64 -13.57 -25.55
CA ALA A 201 -7.08 -12.31 -26.00
C ALA A 201 -8.17 -11.24 -26.17
N ALA A 202 -7.78 -9.97 -26.02
CA ALA A 202 -8.62 -8.85 -26.38
C ALA A 202 -8.55 -8.55 -27.90
N PRO A 203 -9.61 -7.99 -28.50
CA PRO A 203 -9.61 -7.52 -29.89
C PRO A 203 -8.47 -6.53 -30.19
N ALA A 204 -8.06 -6.47 -31.46
CA ALA A 204 -7.05 -5.52 -31.91
C ALA A 204 -7.40 -4.08 -31.47
N HIS A 205 -6.40 -3.37 -30.94
CA HIS A 205 -6.49 -1.99 -30.44
C HIS A 205 -7.29 -1.78 -29.14
N GLN A 206 -7.84 -2.83 -28.52
CA GLN A 206 -8.47 -2.74 -27.20
C GLN A 206 -7.44 -2.82 -26.08
N ARG A 207 -7.30 -1.73 -25.30
CA ARG A 207 -6.34 -1.65 -24.18
C ARG A 207 -6.86 -2.23 -22.86
N HIS A 208 -8.15 -2.56 -22.77
CA HIS A 208 -8.77 -3.17 -21.60
C HIS A 208 -8.57 -4.69 -21.63
N GLU A 209 -7.36 -5.15 -21.37
CA GLU A 209 -6.99 -6.57 -21.43
C GLU A 209 -7.18 -7.34 -20.11
N ILE A 210 -7.33 -6.63 -18.98
CA ILE A 210 -7.41 -7.27 -17.65
C ILE A 210 -8.62 -8.22 -17.56
N GLY A 211 -9.75 -7.87 -18.18
CA GLY A 211 -10.93 -8.74 -18.22
C GLY A 211 -10.75 -10.01 -19.07
N ALA A 212 -9.71 -10.08 -19.91
CA ALA A 212 -9.32 -11.29 -20.62
C ALA A 212 -8.30 -12.14 -19.84
N MET A 213 -7.73 -11.59 -18.76
CA MET A 213 -6.77 -12.28 -17.88
C MET A 213 -7.43 -12.92 -16.65
N LEU A 214 -8.60 -12.41 -16.25
CA LEU A 214 -9.46 -12.99 -15.21
C LEU A 214 -10.29 -14.13 -15.80
#